data_AF-A0A1F0CAA6-F1
#
_entry.id   AF-A0A1F0CAA6-F1
#
_cell.length_a   1.000
_cell.length_b   1.000
_cell.length_c   1.000
_cell.angle_alpha   90.00
_cell.angle_beta   90.00
_cell.angle_gamma   90.00
#
_symmetry.space_group_name_H-M   'P 1'
#
loop_
_entity.id
_entity.type
_entity.pdbx_description
1 polymer ?
#
loop_
_entity_poly.entity_id
_entity_poly.type
_entity_poly.pdbx_seq_one_letter_code
_entity_poly.pdbx_strand_id
1 'polypeptide(L)'
;MLEVREQVDHVMIPKINQDLPIYAGSEEDNLQRGVGHLEGISLPIGGASTHAVLSGQRGMPAARLFADLDKMKKGDYFYVTNLKETLAYQVDRIMVIEPSQLDAVSIEEDKDYVTLLTCTPYMGSLSTVMGDLSLTTRENQLGSLSFWMFKAMRILLLKFLKLRKPKACRLMSLISLLVASNLALERDS
;
A
#
# COMPACT_ATOMS: atom_id res chain seq x y z
N MET A 1 15.89 6.09 32.05
CA MET A 1 15.38 4.91 31.33
C MET A 1 14.01 5.28 30.81
N LEU A 2 13.94 5.84 29.60
CA LEU A 2 12.66 6.12 28.96
C LEU A 2 12.31 4.87 28.17
N GLU A 3 11.25 4.19 28.58
CA GLU A 3 10.59 3.17 27.76
C GLU A 3 9.99 3.89 26.54
N VAL A 4 10.82 4.20 25.56
CA VAL A 4 10.34 4.33 24.20
C VAL A 4 9.85 2.93 23.88
N ARG A 5 8.52 2.73 23.89
CA ARG A 5 7.90 1.58 23.26
C ARG A 5 8.60 1.46 21.92
N GLU A 6 9.38 0.39 21.71
CA GLU A 6 9.99 0.13 20.41
C GLU A 6 8.87 0.27 19.39
N GLN A 7 8.92 1.36 18.63
CA GLN A 7 7.83 1.72 17.75
C GLN A 7 8.10 0.92 16.49
N VAL A 8 7.47 -0.23 16.42
CA VAL A 8 7.71 -1.22 15.38
C VAL A 8 6.91 -0.82 14.15
N ASP A 9 7.55 -0.77 12.99
CA ASP A 9 6.84 -0.62 11.72
C ASP A 9 5.97 -1.87 11.48
N HIS A 10 4.97 -1.80 10.60
CA HIS A 10 4.06 -2.92 10.35
C HIS A 10 3.88 -3.20 8.87
N VAL A 11 3.72 -4.49 8.53
CA VAL A 11 3.27 -4.92 7.20
C VAL A 11 1.91 -5.60 7.30
N MET A 12 0.93 -5.06 6.59
CA MET A 12 -0.43 -5.60 6.51
C MET A 12 -0.66 -6.21 5.12
N ILE A 13 -1.07 -7.47 5.07
CA ILE A 13 -1.35 -8.22 3.83
C ILE A 13 -2.80 -8.75 3.90
N PRO A 14 -3.80 -7.96 3.45
CA PRO A 14 -5.22 -8.31 3.63
C PRO A 14 -5.61 -9.66 3.01
N LYS A 15 -5.01 -10.01 1.87
CA LYS A 15 -5.34 -11.25 1.13
C LYS A 15 -5.11 -12.52 1.96
N ILE A 16 -4.14 -12.49 2.86
CA ILE A 16 -3.80 -13.62 3.74
C ILE A 16 -4.09 -13.33 5.21
N ASN A 17 -4.78 -12.20 5.49
CA ASN A 17 -5.15 -11.74 6.83
C ASN A 17 -3.95 -11.72 7.81
N GLN A 18 -2.85 -11.11 7.38
CA GLN A 18 -1.66 -10.92 8.19
C GLN A 18 -1.44 -9.43 8.47
N ASP A 19 -1.07 -9.13 9.70
CA ASP A 19 -0.55 -7.84 10.16
C ASP A 19 0.62 -8.17 11.08
N LEU A 20 1.83 -7.86 10.61
CA LEU A 20 3.06 -8.32 11.22
C LEU A 20 3.98 -7.14 11.56
N PRO A 21 4.60 -7.13 12.75
CA PRO A 21 5.64 -6.16 13.07
C PRO A 21 6.89 -6.36 12.20
N ILE A 22 7.52 -5.26 11.81
CA ILE A 22 8.78 -5.18 11.06
C ILE A 22 9.90 -4.74 12.01
N TYR A 23 10.88 -5.60 12.22
CA TYR A 23 12.08 -5.35 13.01
C TYR A 23 13.26 -5.01 12.12
N ALA A 24 14.19 -4.20 12.63
CA ALA A 24 15.46 -3.94 11.96
C ALA A 24 16.35 -5.20 12.03
N GLY A 25 16.87 -5.65 10.89
CA GLY A 25 17.69 -6.84 10.79
C GLY A 25 16.88 -8.13 10.62
N SER A 26 17.48 -9.09 9.93
CA SER A 26 16.90 -10.40 9.63
C SER A 26 17.50 -11.53 10.50
N GLU A 27 17.86 -11.21 11.74
CA GLU A 27 18.35 -12.19 12.72
C GLU A 27 17.22 -13.13 13.17
N GLU A 28 17.58 -14.34 13.61
CA GLU A 28 16.62 -15.39 13.96
C GLU A 28 15.63 -14.93 15.03
N ASP A 29 16.08 -14.20 16.06
CA ASP A 29 15.22 -13.71 17.14
C ASP A 29 14.10 -12.77 16.65
N ASN A 30 14.38 -11.96 15.61
CA ASN A 30 13.40 -11.11 14.96
C ASN A 30 12.44 -11.92 14.09
N LEU A 31 12.97 -12.86 13.30
CA LEU A 31 12.19 -13.72 12.41
C LEU A 31 11.26 -14.68 13.17
N GLN A 32 11.57 -15.00 14.42
CA GLN A 32 10.70 -15.76 15.33
C GLN A 32 9.48 -14.95 15.82
N ARG A 33 9.55 -13.62 15.78
CA ARG A 33 8.52 -12.73 16.36
C ARG A 33 7.77 -11.89 15.33
N GLY A 34 8.27 -11.79 14.10
CA GLY A 34 7.66 -11.01 13.03
C GLY A 34 8.42 -11.07 11.73
N VAL A 35 8.56 -9.91 11.09
CA VAL A 35 9.24 -9.71 9.81
C VAL A 35 10.53 -8.94 10.08
N GLY A 36 11.64 -9.35 9.47
CA GLY A 36 12.91 -8.66 9.54
C GLY A 36 13.17 -7.83 8.28
N HIS A 37 13.56 -6.58 8.43
CA HIS A 37 14.12 -5.79 7.33
C HIS A 37 15.56 -6.25 7.06
N LEU A 38 15.86 -6.54 5.79
CA LEU A 38 17.21 -6.96 5.41
C LEU A 38 18.17 -5.77 5.54
N GLU A 39 19.38 -5.98 6.07
CA GLU A 39 20.36 -4.90 6.19
C GLU A 39 21.07 -4.61 4.85
N GLY A 40 21.56 -3.38 4.68
CA GLY A 40 22.32 -2.97 3.49
C GLY A 40 21.48 -2.61 2.26
N ILE A 41 20.15 -2.63 2.38
CA ILE A 41 19.17 -2.23 1.37
C ILE A 41 18.36 -0.99 1.82
N SER A 42 17.47 -0.48 0.97
CA SER A 42 16.66 0.71 1.30
C SER A 42 15.73 0.43 2.49
N LEU A 43 15.50 1.45 3.31
CA LEU A 43 14.52 1.40 4.40
C LEU A 43 13.08 1.41 3.83
N PRO A 44 12.09 0.81 4.53
CA PRO A 44 10.70 0.74 4.09
C PRO A 44 9.93 2.06 4.34
N ILE A 45 10.54 3.17 3.92
CA ILE A 45 9.99 4.54 4.05
C ILE A 45 9.49 5.11 2.72
N GLY A 46 9.66 4.35 1.64
CA GLY A 46 9.39 4.76 0.27
C GLY A 46 10.36 5.84 -0.26
N GLY A 47 10.15 6.25 -1.49
CA GLY A 47 10.97 7.20 -2.22
C GLY A 47 11.38 6.69 -3.60
N ALA A 48 11.65 7.62 -4.52
CA ALA A 48 12.21 7.27 -5.82
C ALA A 48 13.60 6.60 -5.65
N SER A 49 13.87 5.61 -6.50
CA SER A 49 15.09 4.80 -6.46
C SER A 49 15.31 4.12 -5.11
N THR A 50 14.27 3.48 -4.57
CA THR A 50 14.33 2.69 -3.34
C THR A 50 13.87 1.26 -3.59
N HIS A 51 14.50 0.31 -2.90
CA HIS A 51 14.08 -1.09 -2.87
C HIS A 51 14.29 -1.65 -1.46
N ALA A 52 13.22 -1.77 -0.69
CA ALA A 52 13.24 -2.41 0.63
C ALA A 52 12.91 -3.91 0.52
N VAL A 53 13.43 -4.72 1.44
CA VAL A 53 13.22 -6.17 1.48
C VAL A 53 12.83 -6.54 2.91
N LEU A 54 11.68 -7.19 3.02
CA LEU A 54 11.05 -7.60 4.26
C LEU A 54 11.00 -9.13 4.29
N SER A 55 11.82 -9.74 5.14
CA SER A 55 11.97 -11.19 5.26
C SER A 55 11.10 -11.77 6.37
N GLY A 56 10.45 -12.91 6.13
CA GLY A 56 9.65 -13.61 7.14
C GLY A 56 9.71 -15.12 6.96
N GLN A 57 9.63 -15.87 8.06
CA GLN A 57 9.66 -17.33 7.98
C GLN A 57 8.39 -17.88 7.30
N ARG A 58 8.58 -18.98 6.56
CA ARG A 58 7.46 -19.69 5.93
C ARG A 58 6.93 -20.79 6.84
N GLY A 59 6.06 -20.41 7.76
CA GLY A 59 5.35 -21.32 8.64
C GLY A 59 6.20 -21.80 9.81
N MET A 60 5.90 -21.28 10.99
CA MET A 60 6.36 -21.81 12.26
C MET A 60 5.21 -22.52 12.99
N PRO A 61 5.51 -23.49 13.88
CA PRO A 61 4.50 -24.07 14.75
C PRO A 61 3.74 -23.01 15.58
N ALA A 62 4.43 -21.92 15.96
CA ALA A 62 3.89 -20.87 16.81
C ALA A 62 3.19 -19.73 16.04
N ALA A 63 3.53 -19.49 14.77
CA ALA A 63 3.03 -18.35 14.01
C ALA A 63 2.98 -18.64 12.50
N ARG A 64 1.94 -18.12 11.83
CA ARG A 64 1.79 -18.29 10.37
C ARG A 64 2.76 -17.42 9.57
N LEU A 65 3.01 -16.18 9.98
CA LEU A 65 3.88 -15.23 9.27
C LEU A 65 3.62 -15.24 7.75
N PHE A 66 4.64 -15.54 6.93
CA PHE A 66 4.56 -15.62 5.47
C PHE A 66 4.24 -17.03 4.95
N ALA A 67 3.71 -17.93 5.78
CA ALA A 67 3.31 -19.29 5.37
C ALA A 67 2.44 -19.31 4.11
N ASP A 68 1.55 -18.33 3.99
CA ASP A 68 0.53 -18.23 2.96
C ASP A 68 0.90 -17.25 1.83
N LEU A 69 2.14 -16.76 1.75
CA LEU A 69 2.55 -15.77 0.76
C LEU A 69 2.39 -16.26 -0.69
N ASP A 70 2.43 -17.58 -0.91
CA ASP A 70 2.14 -18.22 -2.20
C ASP A 70 0.68 -18.05 -2.68
N LYS A 71 -0.24 -17.59 -1.82
CA LYS A 71 -1.62 -17.26 -2.19
C LYS A 71 -1.76 -15.87 -2.82
N MET A 72 -0.73 -15.02 -2.70
CA MET A 72 -0.70 -13.71 -3.34
C MET A 72 -0.62 -13.86 -4.85
N LYS A 73 -1.23 -12.92 -5.56
CA LYS A 73 -1.21 -12.85 -7.03
C LYS A 73 -0.92 -11.44 -7.48
N LYS A 74 -0.44 -11.31 -8.72
CA LYS A 74 -0.32 -10.03 -9.39
C LYS A 74 -1.66 -9.27 -9.31
N GLY A 75 -1.60 -8.03 -8.84
CA GLY A 75 -2.75 -7.16 -8.62
C GLY A 75 -3.29 -7.12 -7.19
N ASP A 76 -2.91 -8.07 -6.32
CA ASP A 76 -3.23 -8.01 -4.89
C ASP A 76 -2.45 -6.85 -4.22
N TYR A 77 -2.87 -6.43 -3.03
CA TYR A 77 -2.24 -5.32 -2.29
C TYR A 77 -1.72 -5.76 -0.91
N PHE A 78 -0.69 -5.08 -0.43
CA PHE A 78 -0.21 -5.05 0.94
C PHE A 78 0.13 -3.60 1.33
N TYR A 79 0.35 -3.36 2.61
CA TYR A 79 0.59 -2.03 3.15
C TYR A 79 1.76 -2.07 4.11
N VAL A 80 2.61 -1.05 4.05
CA VAL A 80 3.69 -0.83 4.99
C VAL A 80 3.37 0.42 5.78
N THR A 81 3.18 0.28 7.08
CA THR A 81 2.98 1.40 8.00
C THR A 81 4.28 1.67 8.72
N ASN A 82 4.82 2.86 8.50
CA ASN A 82 5.97 3.36 9.24
C ASN A 82 5.57 4.52 10.15
N LEU A 83 6.56 5.14 10.82
CA LEU A 83 6.35 6.28 11.72
C LEU A 83 5.63 7.49 11.08
N LYS A 84 5.73 7.64 9.76
CA LYS A 84 5.27 8.83 9.03
C LYS A 84 3.93 8.62 8.35
N GLU A 85 3.76 7.48 7.69
CA GLU A 85 2.60 7.21 6.84
C GLU A 85 2.38 5.71 6.60
N THR A 86 1.25 5.39 5.99
CA THR A 86 0.98 4.05 5.45
C THR A 86 1.14 4.10 3.93
N LEU A 87 2.10 3.33 3.45
CA LEU A 87 2.43 3.16 2.04
C LEU A 87 1.66 1.95 1.50
N ALA A 88 0.95 2.15 0.41
CA ALA A 88 0.18 1.08 -0.23
C ALA A 88 0.99 0.48 -1.37
N TYR A 89 1.09 -0.84 -1.34
CA TYR A 89 1.83 -1.61 -2.31
C TYR A 89 0.91 -2.61 -3.06
N GLN A 90 0.84 -2.60 -4.40
CA GLN A 90 0.26 -3.68 -5.22
C GLN A 90 1.30 -4.78 -5.46
N VAL A 91 0.94 -5.95 -6.00
CA VAL A 91 1.91 -6.96 -6.45
C VAL A 91 2.01 -6.90 -7.97
N ASP A 92 3.20 -6.71 -8.54
CA ASP A 92 3.41 -6.68 -9.99
C ASP A 92 4.19 -7.91 -10.53
N ARG A 93 5.00 -8.55 -9.69
CA ARG A 93 5.81 -9.72 -10.02
C ARG A 93 5.80 -10.71 -8.87
N ILE A 94 5.92 -11.98 -9.22
CA ILE A 94 6.16 -13.09 -8.29
C ILE A 94 7.26 -13.93 -8.91
N MET A 95 8.42 -14.02 -8.25
CA MET A 95 9.55 -14.82 -8.71
C MET A 95 9.95 -15.86 -7.69
N VAL A 96 10.67 -16.88 -8.13
CA VAL A 96 11.34 -17.90 -7.32
C VAL A 96 12.80 -17.82 -7.71
N ILE A 97 13.65 -17.30 -6.82
CA ILE A 97 15.08 -17.09 -7.09
C ILE A 97 15.94 -17.91 -6.14
N GLU A 98 17.18 -18.20 -6.55
CA GLU A 98 18.21 -18.77 -5.69
C GLU A 98 18.78 -17.70 -4.73
N PRO A 99 19.26 -18.09 -3.55
CA PRO A 99 19.86 -17.14 -2.59
C PRO A 99 21.10 -16.40 -3.12
N SER A 100 21.77 -16.93 -4.14
CA SER A 100 22.89 -16.28 -4.84
C SER A 100 22.44 -15.14 -5.76
N GLN A 101 21.15 -15.07 -6.14
CA GLN A 101 20.62 -14.14 -7.12
C GLN A 101 20.16 -12.82 -6.47
N LEU A 102 21.11 -12.10 -5.87
CA LEU A 102 20.85 -10.81 -5.21
C LEU A 102 20.46 -9.70 -6.19
N ASP A 103 20.77 -9.84 -7.48
CA ASP A 103 20.40 -8.86 -8.51
C ASP A 103 18.88 -8.64 -8.61
N ALA A 104 18.09 -9.63 -8.18
CA ALA A 104 16.64 -9.54 -8.16
C ALA A 104 16.12 -8.47 -7.18
N VAL A 105 16.87 -8.16 -6.10
CA VAL A 105 16.52 -7.11 -5.12
C VAL A 105 17.28 -5.80 -5.37
N SER A 106 17.81 -5.60 -6.58
CA SER A 106 18.52 -4.37 -6.92
C SER A 106 17.59 -3.17 -7.02
N ILE A 107 18.14 -1.98 -6.73
CA ILE A 107 17.41 -0.72 -6.88
C ILE A 107 17.28 -0.41 -8.37
N GLU A 108 16.05 -0.13 -8.84
CA GLU A 108 15.81 0.41 -10.17
C GLU A 108 15.60 1.93 -10.08
N GLU A 109 16.13 2.65 -11.06
CA GLU A 109 16.02 4.11 -11.13
C GLU A 109 14.55 4.56 -11.25
N ASP A 110 14.16 5.58 -10.49
CA ASP A 110 12.81 6.15 -10.42
C ASP A 110 11.72 5.18 -9.96
N LYS A 111 12.08 4.06 -9.32
CA LYS A 111 11.16 3.09 -8.75
C LYS A 111 11.21 3.06 -7.22
N ASP A 112 10.08 2.71 -6.62
CA ASP A 112 9.95 2.50 -5.18
C ASP A 112 9.37 1.10 -4.98
N TYR A 113 10.25 0.18 -4.60
CA TYR A 113 9.97 -1.24 -4.47
C TYR A 113 10.02 -1.69 -3.01
N VAL A 114 9.11 -2.61 -2.67
CA VAL A 114 9.21 -3.40 -1.44
C VAL A 114 9.00 -4.85 -1.79
N THR A 115 10.03 -5.66 -1.55
CA THR A 115 9.97 -7.12 -1.69
C THR A 115 9.60 -7.76 -0.37
N LEU A 116 8.52 -8.54 -0.36
CA LEU A 116 8.27 -9.54 0.69
C LEU A 116 9.08 -10.79 0.36
N LEU A 117 9.88 -11.29 1.29
CA LEU A 117 10.86 -12.38 1.11
C LEU A 117 10.53 -13.53 2.06
N THR A 118 10.44 -14.75 1.54
CA THR A 118 10.27 -15.96 2.36
C THR A 118 10.85 -17.19 1.66
N CYS A 119 11.12 -18.28 2.39
CA CYS A 119 11.64 -19.53 1.84
C CYS A 119 10.54 -20.40 1.20
N THR A 120 10.73 -20.93 -0.01
CA THR A 120 9.86 -21.93 -0.67
C THR A 120 10.71 -22.96 -1.41
N PRO A 121 10.29 -24.23 -1.59
CA PRO A 121 9.12 -24.92 -1.04
C PRO A 121 9.20 -25.23 0.46
N TYR A 122 8.03 -25.53 1.05
CA TYR A 122 7.95 -26.06 2.42
C TYR A 122 8.79 -27.35 2.46
N MET A 123 9.90 -27.33 3.20
CA MET A 123 10.85 -28.44 3.36
C MET A 123 11.86 -28.70 2.22
N GLY A 124 12.40 -27.68 1.55
CA GLY A 124 13.68 -27.87 0.85
C GLY A 124 14.07 -26.77 -0.14
N SER A 125 15.29 -26.25 0.04
CA SER A 125 15.98 -25.22 -0.77
C SER A 125 15.41 -23.81 -0.65
N LEU A 126 16.30 -22.83 -0.37
CA LEU A 126 15.94 -21.41 -0.37
C LEU A 126 15.42 -21.07 -1.76
N SER A 127 14.13 -20.78 -1.86
CA SER A 127 13.64 -19.95 -2.94
C SER A 127 12.83 -18.81 -2.39
N THR A 128 13.13 -17.62 -2.88
CA THR A 128 12.50 -16.37 -2.48
C THR A 128 11.29 -16.13 -3.34
N VAL A 129 10.09 -16.07 -2.74
CA VAL A 129 8.92 -15.48 -3.41
C VAL A 129 9.10 -13.97 -3.39
N MET A 130 9.53 -13.35 -4.49
CA MET A 130 9.69 -11.89 -4.58
C MET A 130 8.39 -11.26 -5.09
N GLY A 131 7.67 -10.58 -4.20
CA GLY A 131 6.58 -9.67 -4.59
C GLY A 131 7.16 -8.32 -4.93
N ASP A 132 7.32 -8.01 -6.22
CA ASP A 132 7.84 -6.71 -6.69
C ASP A 132 6.68 -5.71 -6.86
N LEU A 133 6.95 -4.39 -6.71
CA LEU A 133 5.95 -3.33 -6.95
C LEU A 133 6.48 -1.94 -7.32
N SER A 134 6.02 -1.42 -8.45
CA SER A 134 5.95 0.02 -8.77
C SER A 134 4.87 0.82 -7.99
N LEU A 135 5.25 1.80 -7.16
CA LEU A 135 4.30 2.84 -6.70
C LEU A 135 3.62 3.55 -7.88
N THR A 136 2.30 3.68 -7.83
CA THR A 136 1.59 4.82 -8.44
C THR A 136 1.44 5.86 -7.33
N THR A 137 2.26 6.91 -7.44
CA THR A 137 2.10 8.30 -6.95
C THR A 137 1.25 8.55 -5.71
N ARG A 138 1.84 9.30 -4.75
CA ARG A 138 1.14 10.24 -3.86
C ARG A 138 -0.13 10.75 -4.55
N GLU A 139 -1.29 10.30 -4.08
CA GLU A 139 -2.52 11.00 -4.39
C GLU A 139 -2.46 12.31 -3.61
N ASN A 140 -2.07 13.37 -4.32
CA ASN A 140 -2.24 14.74 -3.87
C ASN A 140 -3.61 14.86 -3.20
N GLN A 141 -3.62 15.37 -1.97
CA GLN A 141 -4.81 15.80 -1.23
C GLN A 141 -5.50 17.03 -1.89
N LEU A 142 -5.55 17.07 -3.22
CA LEU A 142 -6.29 18.03 -4.06
C LEU A 142 -7.28 17.25 -4.95
N GLY A 143 -8.08 16.43 -4.28
CA GLY A 143 -9.13 15.63 -4.90
C GLY A 143 -10.17 15.17 -3.86
N SER A 144 -10.32 15.91 -2.77
CA SER A 144 -11.38 15.72 -1.78
C SER A 144 -12.74 16.11 -2.37
N LEU A 145 -13.20 15.33 -3.34
CA LEU A 145 -14.61 15.18 -3.62
C LEU A 145 -14.85 13.68 -3.55
N SER A 146 -15.14 13.25 -2.33
CA SER A 146 -15.25 11.84 -1.95
C SER A 146 -16.02 11.04 -2.99
N PHE A 147 -15.68 9.76 -3.14
CA PHE A 147 -16.41 8.82 -4.00
C PHE A 147 -17.93 8.83 -3.74
N TRP A 148 -18.33 9.13 -2.50
CA TRP A 148 -19.71 9.40 -2.09
C TRP A 148 -20.30 10.65 -2.72
N MET A 149 -19.52 11.70 -2.88
CA MET A 149 -19.92 12.94 -3.54
C MET A 149 -20.18 12.75 -5.04
N PHE A 150 -19.35 11.99 -5.77
CA PHE A 150 -19.64 11.67 -7.17
C PHE A 150 -20.87 10.77 -7.32
N LYS A 151 -21.06 9.80 -6.42
CA LYS A 151 -22.31 9.02 -6.36
C LYS A 151 -23.52 9.90 -6.04
N ALA A 152 -23.41 10.79 -5.07
CA ALA A 152 -24.48 11.71 -4.68
C ALA A 152 -24.82 12.67 -5.83
N MET A 153 -23.81 13.24 -6.48
CA MET A 153 -23.98 14.16 -7.62
C MET A 153 -24.60 13.45 -8.82
N ARG A 154 -24.21 12.20 -9.11
CA ARG A 154 -24.82 11.39 -10.17
C ARG A 154 -26.26 10.97 -9.85
N ILE A 155 -26.59 10.66 -8.59
CA ILE A 155 -27.97 10.39 -8.14
C ILE A 155 -28.80 11.67 -8.22
N LEU A 156 -28.24 12.82 -7.84
CA LEU A 156 -28.90 14.12 -7.91
C LEU A 156 -29.19 14.51 -9.37
N LEU A 157 -28.21 14.34 -10.27
CA LEU A 157 -28.35 14.52 -11.72
C LEU A 157 -29.42 13.60 -12.32
N LEU A 158 -29.44 12.31 -11.94
CA LEU A 158 -30.47 11.37 -12.41
C LEU A 158 -31.87 11.70 -11.87
N LYS A 159 -31.97 12.18 -10.62
CA LYS A 159 -33.22 12.72 -10.08
C LYS A 159 -33.64 13.99 -10.82
N PHE A 160 -32.70 14.85 -11.21
CA PHE A 160 -32.94 16.07 -11.99
C PHE A 160 -33.44 15.77 -13.41
N LEU A 161 -32.84 14.79 -14.08
CA LEU A 161 -33.25 14.29 -15.40
C LEU A 161 -34.66 13.68 -15.40
N LYS A 162 -35.15 13.20 -14.25
CA LYS A 162 -36.52 12.72 -14.06
C LYS A 162 -37.53 13.80 -13.63
N LEU A 163 -37.11 15.05 -13.41
CA LEU A 163 -38.04 16.13 -13.08
C LEU A 163 -38.74 16.68 -14.34
N ARG A 164 -40.07 16.68 -14.30
CA ARG A 164 -40.95 17.21 -15.35
C ARG A 164 -40.62 18.69 -15.62
N LYS A 165 -40.54 19.05 -16.91
CA LYS A 165 -39.87 20.26 -17.45
C LYS A 165 -40.18 21.64 -16.85
N PRO A 166 -41.34 21.99 -16.23
CA PRO A 166 -41.55 23.39 -15.82
C PRO A 166 -40.79 23.82 -14.54
N LYS A 167 -40.22 22.90 -13.74
CA LYS A 167 -39.48 23.24 -12.50
C LYS A 167 -37.95 23.21 -12.65
N ALA A 168 -37.43 22.69 -13.75
CA ALA A 168 -35.99 22.56 -14.00
C ALA A 168 -35.31 23.93 -14.24
N CYS A 169 -35.99 24.90 -14.87
CA CYS A 169 -35.40 26.22 -15.15
C CYS A 169 -35.11 27.04 -13.88
N ARG A 170 -35.95 26.98 -12.84
CA ARG A 170 -35.71 27.73 -11.59
C ARG A 170 -34.57 27.15 -10.77
N LEU A 171 -34.41 25.82 -10.79
CA LEU A 171 -33.37 25.14 -10.01
C LEU A 171 -31.99 25.23 -10.69
N MET A 172 -31.93 25.25 -12.02
CA MET A 172 -30.68 25.51 -12.76
C MET A 172 -30.15 26.92 -12.55
N SER A 173 -31.02 27.94 -12.48
CA SER A 173 -30.62 29.33 -12.18
C SER A 173 -29.99 29.47 -10.79
N LEU A 174 -30.56 28.80 -9.77
CA LEU A 174 -30.03 28.82 -8.40
C LEU A 174 -28.70 28.08 -8.27
N ILE A 175 -28.51 26.97 -8.98
CA ILE A 175 -27.26 26.21 -8.97
C ILE A 175 -26.14 27.00 -9.66
N SER A 176 -26.41 27.70 -10.78
CA SER A 176 -25.40 28.57 -11.40
C SER A 176 -24.99 29.74 -10.50
N LEU A 177 -25.90 30.31 -9.71
CA LEU A 177 -25.60 31.37 -8.73
C LEU A 177 -24.76 30.87 -7.55
N LEU A 178 -25.01 29.65 -7.07
CA LEU A 178 -24.23 29.00 -6.00
C LEU A 178 -22.82 28.58 -6.46
N VAL A 179 -22.69 28.10 -7.70
CA VAL A 179 -21.38 27.75 -8.27
C VAL A 179 -20.55 29.01 -8.52
N ALA A 180 -21.16 30.10 -9.00
CA ALA A 180 -20.47 31.36 -9.22
C ALA A 180 -19.99 32.05 -7.92
N SER A 181 -20.72 31.87 -6.81
CA SER A 181 -20.32 32.45 -5.51
C SER A 181 -19.21 31.66 -4.82
N ASN A 182 -19.16 30.33 -4.97
CA ASN A 182 -18.03 29.53 -4.46
C ASN A 182 -16.74 29.72 -5.27
N LEU A 183 -16.82 29.88 -6.60
CA LEU A 183 -15.65 30.15 -7.46
C LEU A 183 -14.99 31.52 -7.22
N ALA A 184 -15.67 32.45 -6.55
CA ALA A 184 -15.11 33.76 -6.20
C ALA A 184 -14.31 33.74 -4.88
N LEU A 185 -14.51 32.74 -4.02
CA LEU A 185 -13.79 32.60 -2.75
C LEU A 185 -12.45 31.85 -2.90
N GLU A 186 -12.29 31.05 -3.94
CA GLU A 186 -11.05 30.28 -4.21
C GLU A 186 -9.93 31.09 -4.91
N ARG A 187 -10.13 32.38 -5.18
CA ARG A 187 -9.13 33.24 -5.87
C ARG A 187 -8.29 34.14 -4.97
N ASP A 188 -8.59 34.20 -3.67
CA ASP A 188 -7.92 35.08 -2.69
C ASP A 188 -7.24 34.33 -1.53
N SER A 189 -6.94 33.04 -1.68
CA SER A 189 -6.17 32.24 -0.69
C SER A 189 -4.97 31.54 -1.32
#